data_AF-A0AAD7XMU7-F1
#
_entry.id   AF-A0AAD7XMU7-F1
#
_cell.length_a   1.000
_cell.length_b   1.000
_cell.length_c   1.000
_cell.angle_alpha   90.00
_cell.angle_beta   90.00
_cell.angle_gamma   90.00
#
_symmetry.space_group_name_H-M   'P 1'
#
loop_
_entity.id
_entity.type
_entity.pdbx_description
1 polymer ?
#
loop_
_entity_poly.entity_id
_entity_poly.type
_entity_poly.pdbx_seq_one_letter_code
_entity_poly.pdbx_strand_id
1 'polypeptide(L)'
;MYGEPRIVGLETCSAFRGAVKPHSRRWAPAGMFNCGTNTLLKLLRANCAFEGKGRHALWQAPWGKHNPVAWRGEHWAPQFRPPKWQPAVETIFPVMVVKDPLTWMKSMCRNPYEAHFKHTSRHRSQETCPSPVAETETTVRFQPTRPGHYESLAHLWGEWNAAYLNVSFPRLIVRFEDLLFDSERTVKLACECVGGTARAPFRQAEEATKDESAGHRGPVNDRDKALRLYADETERYAHYTANDLVFVRNALGPSGLLDLFHYGFDVELAPRSNLITSP
;
A
#
# COMPACT_ATOMS: atom_id res chain seq x y z
N MET A 1 -8.40 16.75 -3.34
CA MET A 1 -8.76 15.40 -2.83
C MET A 1 -7.95 15.00 -1.60
N TYR A 2 -6.62 14.82 -1.69
CA TYR A 2 -5.84 14.21 -0.60
C TYR A 2 -5.15 15.18 0.40
N GLY A 3 -5.06 16.47 0.07
CA GLY A 3 -4.49 17.50 0.97
C GLY A 3 -2.98 17.35 1.21
N GLU A 4 -2.50 17.94 2.31
CA GLU A 4 -1.10 17.80 2.78
C GLU A 4 -0.72 16.34 3.05
N PRO A 5 0.57 15.97 2.89
CA PRO A 5 1.04 14.62 3.15
C PRO A 5 0.70 14.10 4.55
N ARG A 6 0.29 12.83 4.62
CA ARG A 6 -0.02 12.12 5.87
C ARG A 6 0.96 10.99 6.07
N ILE A 7 1.91 11.24 6.98
CA ILE A 7 2.96 10.29 7.32
C ILE A 7 2.83 9.94 8.81
N VAL A 8 2.59 8.66 9.09
CA VAL A 8 2.39 8.14 10.45
C VAL A 8 3.64 7.40 10.89
N GLY A 9 4.08 7.58 12.14
CA GLY A 9 5.26 6.90 12.69
C GLY A 9 6.54 7.74 12.71
N LEU A 10 6.47 9.02 12.32
CA LEU A 10 7.63 9.93 12.35
C LEU A 10 8.23 10.07 13.75
N GLU A 11 7.40 9.98 14.79
CA GLU A 11 7.80 9.98 16.19
C GLU A 11 8.70 8.80 16.56
N THR A 12 8.65 7.69 15.81
CA THR A 12 9.46 6.49 16.09
C THR A 12 10.85 6.54 15.46
N CYS A 13 11.10 7.49 14.56
CA CYS A 13 12.35 7.56 13.79
C CYS A 13 13.58 7.78 14.68
N SER A 14 13.48 8.69 15.66
CA SER A 14 14.59 8.99 16.57
C SER A 14 14.99 7.76 17.40
N ALA A 15 13.99 7.06 17.96
CA ALA A 15 14.20 5.84 18.72
C ALA A 15 14.87 4.74 17.87
N PHE A 16 14.43 4.54 16.62
CA PHE A 16 15.08 3.60 15.71
C PHE A 16 16.55 3.96 15.43
N ARG A 17 16.83 5.23 15.09
CA ARG A 17 18.19 5.68 14.82
C ARG A 17 19.10 5.56 16.05
N GLY A 18 18.57 5.77 17.24
CA GLY A 18 19.29 5.58 18.51
C GLY A 18 19.59 4.12 18.82
N ALA A 19 18.65 3.21 18.55
CA ALA A 19 18.80 1.78 18.83
C ALA A 19 19.68 1.03 17.82
N VAL A 20 19.72 1.47 16.56
CA VAL A 20 20.40 0.75 15.47
C VAL A 20 21.60 1.53 14.95
N LYS A 21 22.77 0.88 14.97
CA LYS A 21 24.03 1.47 14.45
C LYS A 21 23.88 1.86 12.97
N PRO A 22 24.47 3.00 12.51
CA PRO A 22 24.30 3.50 11.14
C PRO A 22 24.45 2.45 10.03
N HIS A 23 25.56 1.69 10.01
CA HIS A 23 25.83 0.64 9.00
C HIS A 23 24.85 -0.54 9.03
N SER A 24 24.04 -0.65 10.08
CA SER A 24 23.02 -1.66 10.27
C SER A 24 21.61 -1.12 10.11
N ARG A 25 21.38 0.19 9.90
CA ARG A 25 20.04 0.72 9.64
C ARG A 25 19.57 0.30 8.26
N ARG A 26 18.43 -0.39 8.20
CA ARG A 26 17.85 -0.88 6.94
C ARG A 26 16.42 -0.44 6.86
N TRP A 27 16.00 -0.01 5.69
CA TRP A 27 14.59 0.19 5.38
C TRP A 27 14.12 -0.84 4.39
N ALA A 28 12.83 -1.15 4.43
CA ALA A 28 12.24 -2.13 3.55
C ALA A 28 10.78 -1.75 3.23
N PRO A 29 10.34 -1.85 1.97
CA PRO A 29 8.96 -1.59 1.63
C PRO A 29 8.06 -2.69 2.18
N ALA A 30 6.93 -2.28 2.75
CA ALA A 30 5.80 -3.12 3.13
C ALA A 30 4.50 -2.51 2.58
N GLY A 31 3.48 -3.32 2.37
CA GLY A 31 2.19 -2.83 1.89
C GLY A 31 1.38 -3.94 1.24
N MET A 32 0.06 -3.79 1.17
CA MET A 32 -0.80 -4.74 0.47
C MET A 32 -0.40 -4.90 -1.00
N PHE A 33 -0.92 -5.93 -1.67
CA PHE A 33 -0.89 -5.94 -3.14
C PHE A 33 -1.50 -4.63 -3.68
N ASN A 34 -1.02 -4.14 -4.82
CA ASN A 34 -1.52 -2.92 -5.49
C ASN A 34 -1.47 -1.59 -4.71
N CYS A 35 -0.77 -1.48 -3.58
CA CYS A 35 -0.65 -0.21 -2.85
C CYS A 35 0.50 0.71 -3.32
N GLY A 36 1.38 0.27 -4.24
CA GLY A 36 2.48 1.12 -4.75
C GLY A 36 3.83 0.95 -4.05
N THR A 37 4.09 -0.18 -3.38
CA THR A 37 5.40 -0.50 -2.78
C THR A 37 6.60 -0.40 -3.74
N ASN A 38 6.40 -0.69 -5.04
CA ASN A 38 7.47 -0.54 -6.04
C ASN A 38 7.78 0.94 -6.32
N THR A 39 6.77 1.83 -6.30
CA THR A 39 6.97 3.27 -6.44
C THR A 39 7.79 3.82 -5.28
N LEU A 40 7.41 3.46 -4.04
CA LEU A 40 8.21 3.77 -2.85
C LEU A 40 9.65 3.31 -3.01
N LEU A 41 9.85 2.05 -3.44
CA LEU A 41 11.18 1.47 -3.58
C LEU A 41 12.04 2.22 -4.61
N LYS A 42 11.49 2.51 -5.79
CA LYS A 42 12.19 3.25 -6.85
C LYS A 42 12.58 4.65 -6.35
N LEU A 43 11.63 5.39 -5.77
CA LEU A 43 11.86 6.76 -5.30
C LEU A 43 12.90 6.83 -4.17
N LEU A 44 12.79 6.00 -3.14
CA LEU A 44 13.77 6.01 -2.04
C LEU A 44 15.16 5.55 -2.50
N ARG A 45 15.27 4.57 -3.40
CA ARG A 45 16.60 4.16 -3.93
C ARG A 45 17.26 5.24 -4.77
N ALA A 46 16.48 5.99 -5.55
CA ALA A 46 17.02 7.06 -6.37
C ALA A 46 17.48 8.25 -5.52
N ASN A 47 16.76 8.54 -4.42
CA ASN A 47 16.85 9.81 -3.71
C ASN A 47 17.36 9.73 -2.27
N CYS A 48 17.56 8.55 -1.69
CA CYS A 48 18.07 8.42 -0.31
C CYS A 48 19.52 7.94 -0.28
N ALA A 49 20.41 8.76 0.27
CA ALA A 49 21.80 8.42 0.51
C ALA A 49 22.01 7.98 1.97
N PHE A 50 22.91 7.01 2.20
CA PHE A 50 23.33 6.60 3.53
C PHE A 50 24.83 6.75 3.65
N GLU A 51 25.29 7.14 4.83
CA GLU A 51 26.72 7.17 5.15
C GLU A 51 27.24 5.76 5.47
N GLY A 52 28.43 5.45 4.94
CA GLY A 52 29.11 4.19 5.20
C GLY A 52 28.70 3.04 4.27
N LYS A 53 29.34 1.89 4.48
CA LYS A 53 29.06 0.66 3.72
C LYS A 53 27.95 -0.12 4.43
N GLY A 54 26.87 -0.45 3.71
CA GLY A 54 25.78 -1.24 4.26
C GLY A 54 24.67 -1.56 3.26
N ARG A 55 23.91 -2.63 3.53
CA ARG A 55 22.69 -2.97 2.78
C ARG A 55 21.50 -2.20 3.36
N HIS A 56 21.44 -0.89 3.12
CA HIS A 56 20.43 0.00 3.72
C HIS A 56 19.05 -0.12 3.06
N ALA A 57 18.99 -0.33 1.75
CA ALA A 57 17.74 -0.39 0.99
C ALA A 57 17.37 -1.82 0.59
N LEU A 58 16.44 -2.45 1.31
CA LEU A 58 15.97 -3.80 0.97
C LEU A 58 14.87 -3.74 -0.10
N TRP A 59 14.83 -4.74 -0.98
CA TRP A 59 13.75 -4.90 -1.98
C TRP A 59 12.38 -5.19 -1.34
N GLN A 60 12.37 -5.84 -0.17
CA GLN A 60 11.18 -6.16 0.60
C GLN A 60 11.53 -6.36 2.07
N ALA A 61 10.54 -6.18 2.96
CA ALA A 61 10.68 -6.59 4.36
C ALA A 61 11.04 -8.09 4.45
N PRO A 62 11.86 -8.52 5.44
CA PRO A 62 12.28 -9.92 5.49
C PRO A 62 11.15 -10.92 5.64
N TRP A 63 10.05 -10.53 6.27
CA TRP A 63 8.85 -11.35 6.39
C TRP A 63 7.94 -11.31 5.16
N GLY A 64 8.36 -10.67 4.07
CA GLY A 64 7.62 -10.55 2.81
C GLY A 64 6.87 -9.22 2.69
N LYS A 65 7.04 -8.51 1.58
CA LYS A 65 6.47 -7.15 1.40
C LYS A 65 4.95 -7.07 1.53
N HIS A 66 4.23 -8.14 1.19
CA HIS A 66 2.75 -8.18 1.17
C HIS A 66 2.15 -8.92 2.36
N ASN A 67 2.98 -9.46 3.25
CA ASN A 67 2.51 -10.26 4.37
C ASN A 67 2.03 -9.36 5.52
N PRO A 68 0.99 -9.79 6.25
CA PRO A 68 0.60 -9.16 7.51
C PRO A 68 1.79 -9.06 8.46
N VAL A 69 1.77 -8.04 9.32
CA VAL A 69 2.88 -7.75 10.22
C VAL A 69 3.16 -8.87 11.22
N ALA A 70 2.17 -9.72 11.53
CA ALA A 70 2.32 -10.89 12.39
C ALA A 70 3.38 -11.90 11.88
N TRP A 71 3.76 -11.81 10.60
CA TRP A 71 4.84 -12.62 10.04
C TRP A 71 6.24 -12.09 10.35
N ARG A 72 6.37 -10.91 10.95
CA ARG A 72 7.65 -10.33 11.35
C ARG A 72 8.34 -11.22 12.39
N GLY A 73 9.46 -11.83 12.01
CA GLY A 73 10.21 -12.78 12.84
C GLY A 73 9.79 -14.23 12.63
N GLU A 74 8.53 -14.47 12.29
CA GLU A 74 7.95 -15.81 12.03
C GLU A 74 8.20 -16.31 10.60
N HIS A 75 8.35 -15.40 9.63
CA HIS A 75 8.68 -15.73 8.26
C HIS A 75 9.93 -15.01 7.78
N TRP A 76 10.67 -15.71 6.92
CA TRP A 76 11.80 -15.18 6.19
C TRP A 76 11.63 -15.47 4.71
N ALA A 77 11.64 -14.43 3.87
CA ALA A 77 11.65 -14.58 2.43
C ALA A 77 12.92 -15.34 1.99
N PRO A 78 12.91 -16.10 0.89
CA PRO A 78 13.99 -17.03 0.54
C PRO A 78 15.39 -16.41 0.42
N GLN A 79 15.50 -15.12 0.08
CA GLN A 79 16.77 -14.40 0.00
C GLN A 79 17.34 -13.99 1.37
N PHE A 80 16.54 -14.08 2.43
CA PHE A 80 16.92 -13.73 3.79
C PHE A 80 17.07 -14.93 4.73
N ARG A 81 17.07 -16.15 4.18
CA ARG A 81 17.29 -17.39 4.95
C ARG A 81 18.76 -17.81 4.90
N PRO A 82 19.27 -18.51 5.93
CA PRO A 82 20.54 -19.21 5.84
C PRO A 82 20.53 -20.18 4.64
N PRO A 83 21.67 -20.35 3.95
CA PRO A 83 23.00 -19.79 4.23
C PRO A 83 23.25 -18.39 3.64
N LYS A 84 22.25 -17.73 3.04
CA LYS A 84 22.46 -16.48 2.28
C LYS A 84 22.85 -15.31 3.19
N TRP A 85 21.86 -14.68 3.82
CA TRP A 85 22.09 -13.54 4.70
C TRP A 85 20.79 -13.24 5.47
N GLN A 86 20.84 -13.22 6.79
CA GLN A 86 19.67 -12.96 7.63
C GLN A 86 19.95 -11.73 8.50
N PRO A 87 19.33 -10.56 8.25
CA PRO A 87 19.46 -9.41 9.14
C PRO A 87 18.79 -9.68 10.48
N ALA A 88 19.26 -9.05 11.56
CA ALA A 88 18.46 -8.98 12.80
C ALA A 88 17.19 -8.15 12.53
N VAL A 89 16.03 -8.61 13.02
CA VAL A 89 14.72 -8.05 12.66
C VAL A 89 14.58 -6.61 13.17
N GLU A 90 15.22 -6.29 14.29
CA GLU A 90 15.26 -4.98 14.95
C GLU A 90 16.02 -3.95 14.11
N THR A 91 16.87 -4.41 13.19
CA THR A 91 17.62 -3.54 12.28
C THR A 91 16.81 -3.10 11.05
N ILE A 92 15.60 -3.64 10.90
CA ILE A 92 14.69 -3.36 9.79
C ILE A 92 13.62 -2.36 10.21
N PHE A 93 13.59 -1.25 9.50
CA PHE A 93 12.55 -0.23 9.59
C PHE A 93 11.59 -0.36 8.40
N PRO A 94 10.40 -0.95 8.57
CA PRO A 94 9.44 -1.05 7.47
C PRO A 94 8.88 0.33 7.14
N VAL A 95 8.95 0.67 5.86
CA VAL A 95 8.24 1.81 5.29
C VAL A 95 7.05 1.26 4.51
N MET A 96 5.88 1.38 5.12
CA MET A 96 4.63 0.84 4.66
C MET A 96 3.93 1.82 3.73
N VAL A 97 3.37 1.33 2.63
CA VAL A 97 2.50 2.11 1.76
C VAL A 97 1.05 1.72 1.98
N VAL A 98 0.22 2.71 2.36
CA VAL A 98 -1.23 2.61 2.35
C VAL A 98 -1.77 3.35 1.12
N LYS A 99 -2.90 2.92 0.57
CA LYS A 99 -3.52 3.52 -0.61
C LYS A 99 -5.00 3.75 -0.34
N ASP A 100 -5.59 4.78 -0.94
CA ASP A 100 -7.03 5.03 -0.84
C ASP A 100 -7.83 3.73 -1.08
N PRO A 101 -8.73 3.34 -0.16
CA PRO A 101 -9.41 2.04 -0.23
C PRO A 101 -10.28 1.89 -1.48
N LEU A 102 -10.92 2.96 -1.96
CA LEU A 102 -11.77 2.90 -3.15
C LEU A 102 -10.92 2.67 -4.42
N THR A 103 -9.82 3.41 -4.56
CA THR A 103 -8.94 3.19 -5.73
C THR A 103 -8.11 1.89 -5.61
N TRP A 104 -7.83 1.44 -4.39
CA TRP A 104 -7.15 0.18 -4.12
C TRP A 104 -7.99 -1.03 -4.50
N MET A 105 -9.27 -1.10 -4.10
CA MET A 105 -10.16 -2.22 -4.43
C MET A 105 -10.30 -2.39 -5.95
N LYS A 106 -10.48 -1.30 -6.69
CA LYS A 106 -10.45 -1.33 -8.17
C LYS A 106 -9.14 -1.86 -8.73
N SER A 107 -8.02 -1.57 -8.07
CA SER A 107 -6.73 -2.12 -8.48
C SER A 107 -6.64 -3.63 -8.23
N MET A 108 -7.25 -4.13 -7.15
CA MET A 108 -7.38 -5.56 -6.87
C MET A 108 -8.25 -6.28 -7.89
N CYS A 109 -9.32 -5.65 -8.38
CA CYS A 109 -10.13 -6.16 -9.49
C CYS A 109 -9.33 -6.42 -10.76
N ARG A 110 -8.40 -5.51 -11.08
CA ARG A 110 -7.55 -5.65 -12.28
C ARG A 110 -6.47 -6.70 -12.13
N ASN A 111 -5.81 -6.74 -10.97
CA ASN A 111 -4.67 -7.63 -10.72
C ASN A 111 -4.76 -8.17 -9.29
N PRO A 112 -5.50 -9.26 -9.04
CA PRO A 112 -5.78 -9.74 -7.67
C PRO A 112 -4.58 -10.47 -7.01
N TYR A 113 -3.60 -10.90 -7.80
CA TYR A 113 -2.45 -11.67 -7.34
C TYR A 113 -2.85 -12.94 -6.56
N GLU A 114 -2.41 -13.08 -5.32
CA GLU A 114 -2.71 -14.20 -4.41
C GLU A 114 -4.03 -14.02 -3.66
N ALA A 115 -4.76 -12.92 -3.92
CA ALA A 115 -6.10 -12.73 -3.40
C ALA A 115 -7.13 -13.39 -4.32
N HIS A 116 -8.08 -14.09 -3.71
CA HIS A 116 -9.25 -14.64 -4.36
C HIS A 116 -10.45 -14.11 -3.62
N PHE A 117 -11.31 -13.34 -4.30
CA PHE A 117 -12.53 -12.82 -3.70
C PHE A 117 -13.74 -13.24 -4.52
N LYS A 118 -14.82 -13.57 -3.81
CA LYS A 118 -16.09 -13.95 -4.43
C LYS A 118 -16.61 -12.75 -5.22
N HIS A 119 -16.99 -13.00 -6.47
CA HIS A 119 -17.80 -12.09 -7.27
C HIS A 119 -18.71 -12.95 -8.14
N THR A 120 -19.99 -12.58 -8.17
CA THR A 120 -20.95 -13.19 -9.10
C THR A 120 -20.45 -12.98 -10.53
N SER A 121 -20.70 -13.94 -11.42
CA SER A 121 -20.20 -13.91 -12.80
C SER A 121 -20.59 -12.63 -13.55
N ARG A 122 -21.73 -12.01 -13.18
CA ARG A 122 -22.23 -10.74 -13.71
C ARG A 122 -21.39 -9.51 -13.32
N HIS A 123 -20.58 -9.61 -12.27
CA HIS A 123 -19.79 -8.48 -11.74
C HIS A 123 -18.27 -8.67 -11.86
N ARG A 124 -17.80 -9.70 -12.58
CA ARG A 124 -16.37 -10.00 -12.74
C ARG A 124 -15.63 -9.10 -13.73
N SER A 125 -16.32 -8.24 -14.48
CA SER A 125 -15.66 -7.34 -15.44
C SER A 125 -14.91 -6.22 -14.70
N GLN A 126 -13.89 -5.66 -15.35
CA GLN A 126 -13.17 -4.48 -14.82
C GLN A 126 -14.08 -3.24 -14.70
N GLU A 127 -15.22 -3.23 -15.41
CA GLU A 127 -16.19 -2.14 -15.44
C GLU A 127 -17.27 -2.24 -14.34
N THR A 128 -17.32 -3.38 -13.64
CA THR A 128 -18.34 -3.64 -12.60
C THR A 128 -17.75 -3.90 -11.24
N CYS A 129 -16.50 -4.38 -11.17
CA CYS A 129 -15.80 -4.65 -9.92
C CYS A 129 -15.29 -3.32 -9.30
N PRO A 130 -15.48 -3.08 -7.98
CA PRO A 130 -15.75 -4.07 -6.94
C PRO A 130 -17.21 -4.16 -6.46
N SER A 131 -18.18 -3.56 -7.13
CA SER A 131 -19.60 -3.67 -6.75
C SER A 131 -20.15 -5.08 -7.05
N PRO A 132 -20.97 -5.68 -6.17
CA PRO A 132 -21.28 -5.25 -4.81
C PRO A 132 -20.15 -5.61 -3.83
N VAL A 133 -19.63 -4.62 -3.10
CA VAL A 133 -18.47 -4.79 -2.20
C VAL A 133 -18.80 -5.74 -1.05
N ALA A 134 -20.04 -5.74 -0.57
CA ALA A 134 -20.50 -6.62 0.49
C ALA A 134 -20.39 -8.13 0.14
N GLU A 135 -20.34 -8.47 -1.15
CA GLU A 135 -20.25 -9.87 -1.61
C GLU A 135 -18.81 -10.30 -1.94
N THR A 136 -17.83 -9.48 -1.59
CA THR A 136 -16.41 -9.70 -1.93
C THR A 136 -15.64 -10.49 -0.87
N GLU A 137 -16.24 -11.53 -0.27
CA GLU A 137 -15.56 -12.41 0.69
C GLU A 137 -14.21 -12.83 0.12
N THR A 138 -13.14 -12.51 0.83
CA THR A 138 -11.77 -12.55 0.31
C THR A 138 -10.93 -13.56 1.06
N THR A 139 -10.24 -14.43 0.32
CA THR A 139 -9.16 -15.28 0.82
C THR A 139 -7.85 -14.83 0.20
N VAL A 140 -6.80 -14.65 1.00
CA VAL A 140 -5.47 -14.26 0.52
C VAL A 140 -4.42 -15.27 0.92
N ARG A 141 -3.68 -15.81 -0.06
CA ARG A 141 -2.56 -16.71 0.20
C ARG A 141 -1.27 -15.93 0.46
N PHE A 142 -1.15 -15.38 1.67
CA PHE A 142 0.11 -14.75 2.11
C PHE A 142 1.25 -15.78 2.24
N GLN A 143 0.90 -16.99 2.68
CA GLN A 143 1.77 -18.16 2.73
C GLN A 143 1.01 -19.39 2.23
N PRO A 144 1.67 -20.36 1.58
CA PRO A 144 1.00 -21.52 1.00
C PRO A 144 0.13 -22.33 1.98
N THR A 145 0.51 -22.36 3.26
CA THR A 145 -0.13 -23.21 4.28
C THR A 145 -1.02 -22.45 5.26
N ARG A 146 -1.08 -21.12 5.18
CA ARG A 146 -1.85 -20.27 6.12
C ARG A 146 -2.51 -19.11 5.37
N PRO A 147 -3.59 -19.38 4.61
CA PRO A 147 -4.36 -18.31 3.98
C PRO A 147 -5.03 -17.42 5.04
N GLY A 148 -5.14 -16.13 4.75
CA GLY A 148 -6.00 -15.21 5.50
C GLY A 148 -7.40 -15.18 4.89
N HIS A 149 -8.42 -15.06 5.73
CA HIS A 149 -9.82 -15.00 5.32
C HIS A 149 -10.45 -13.72 5.87
N TYR A 150 -11.21 -13.03 5.02
CA TYR A 150 -11.79 -11.72 5.30
C TYR A 150 -13.21 -11.67 4.76
N GLU A 151 -14.09 -10.99 5.47
CA GLU A 151 -15.51 -10.88 5.10
C GLU A 151 -15.74 -10.13 3.78
N SER A 152 -14.87 -9.18 3.44
CA SER A 152 -14.92 -8.43 2.18
C SER A 152 -13.54 -7.89 1.79
N LEU A 153 -13.40 -7.34 0.59
CA LEU A 153 -12.23 -6.55 0.19
C LEU A 153 -12.02 -5.35 1.11
N ALA A 154 -13.10 -4.70 1.58
CA ALA A 154 -13.01 -3.60 2.52
C ALA A 154 -12.44 -4.07 3.87
N HIS A 155 -12.93 -5.20 4.41
CA HIS A 155 -12.40 -5.78 5.65
C HIS A 155 -10.93 -6.18 5.51
N LEU A 156 -10.53 -6.78 4.39
CA LEU A 156 -9.12 -7.06 4.10
C LEU A 156 -8.26 -5.77 4.13
N TRP A 157 -8.73 -4.67 3.52
CA TRP A 157 -8.00 -3.40 3.57
C TRP A 157 -7.89 -2.87 5.01
N GLY A 158 -8.99 -2.86 5.76
CA GLY A 158 -9.03 -2.33 7.12
C GLY A 158 -8.13 -3.11 8.07
N GLU A 159 -8.32 -4.43 8.13
CA GLU A 159 -7.61 -5.31 9.06
C GLU A 159 -6.09 -5.35 8.78
N TRP A 160 -5.70 -5.43 7.50
CA TRP A 160 -4.28 -5.50 7.15
C TRP A 160 -3.54 -4.20 7.52
N ASN A 161 -4.15 -3.04 7.25
CA ASN A 161 -3.53 -1.76 7.58
C ASN A 161 -3.55 -1.48 9.09
N ALA A 162 -4.65 -1.80 9.78
CA ALA A 162 -4.75 -1.67 11.23
C ALA A 162 -3.70 -2.52 11.96
N ALA A 163 -3.39 -3.72 11.46
CA ALA A 163 -2.38 -4.59 12.06
C ALA A 163 -0.99 -3.91 12.11
N TYR A 164 -0.57 -3.25 11.03
CA TYR A 164 0.69 -2.49 11.02
C TYR A 164 0.61 -1.18 11.80
N LEU A 165 -0.56 -0.52 11.83
CA LEU A 165 -0.75 0.68 12.64
C LEU A 165 -0.57 0.38 14.13
N ASN A 166 -1.03 -0.78 14.59
CA ASN A 166 -1.09 -1.12 16.01
C ASN A 166 0.17 -1.77 16.59
N VAL A 167 1.29 -1.81 15.85
CA VAL A 167 2.53 -2.38 16.37
C VAL A 167 3.32 -1.38 17.23
N SER A 168 4.09 -1.91 18.17
CA SER A 168 4.93 -1.12 19.09
C SER A 168 6.34 -0.84 18.57
N PHE A 169 6.80 -1.57 17.55
CA PHE A 169 8.14 -1.36 17.00
C PHE A 169 8.16 -0.18 16.00
N PRO A 170 9.33 0.44 15.76
CA PRO A 170 9.44 1.57 14.83
C PRO A 170 9.04 1.21 13.38
N ARG A 171 8.18 2.03 12.79
CA ARG A 171 7.71 1.92 11.39
C ARG A 171 7.31 3.28 10.88
N LEU A 172 7.18 3.40 9.57
CA LEU A 172 6.58 4.56 8.93
C LEU A 172 5.50 4.11 7.98
N ILE A 173 4.36 4.80 7.96
CA ILE A 173 3.27 4.56 7.01
C ILE A 173 3.11 5.83 6.17
N VAL A 174 3.20 5.68 4.85
CA VAL A 174 3.03 6.75 3.86
C VAL A 174 1.87 6.42 2.93
N ARG A 175 1.16 7.43 2.44
CA ARG A 175 0.14 7.24 1.40
C ARG A 175 0.80 7.06 0.03
N PHE A 176 0.19 6.25 -0.82
CA PHE A 176 0.59 6.13 -2.22
C PHE A 176 0.42 7.47 -2.95
N GLU A 177 -0.64 8.17 -2.62
CA GLU A 177 -1.03 9.47 -3.16
C GLU A 177 0.02 10.53 -2.82
N ASP A 178 0.61 10.49 -1.62
CA ASP A 178 1.71 11.39 -1.24
C ASP A 178 2.99 11.09 -2.04
N LEU A 179 3.26 9.80 -2.30
CA LEU A 179 4.36 9.40 -3.18
C LEU A 179 4.15 9.84 -4.63
N LEU A 180 2.93 10.18 -5.03
CA LEU A 180 2.58 10.61 -6.38
C LEU A 180 2.55 12.14 -6.53
N PHE A 181 1.86 12.82 -5.61
CA PHE A 181 1.59 14.26 -5.66
C PHE A 181 2.66 15.11 -4.95
N ASP A 182 3.29 14.61 -3.89
CA ASP A 182 4.35 15.30 -3.14
C ASP A 182 5.52 14.36 -2.86
N SER A 183 6.05 13.79 -3.96
CA SER A 183 7.08 12.74 -3.90
C SER A 183 8.33 13.21 -3.18
N GLU A 184 8.78 14.44 -3.44
CA GLU A 184 10.02 14.97 -2.86
C GLU A 184 9.93 15.07 -1.34
N ARG A 185 8.89 15.73 -0.82
CA ARG A 185 8.72 15.87 0.64
C ARG A 185 8.51 14.52 1.31
N THR A 186 7.69 13.66 0.73
CA THR A 186 7.39 12.33 1.30
C THR A 186 8.64 11.47 1.39
N VAL A 187 9.45 11.44 0.31
CA VAL A 187 10.67 10.65 0.24
C VAL A 187 11.77 11.23 1.11
N LYS A 188 11.88 12.57 1.20
CA LYS A 188 12.79 13.23 2.12
C LYS A 188 12.52 12.83 3.57
N LEU A 189 11.27 12.97 4.02
CA LEU A 189 10.87 12.61 5.39
C LEU A 189 11.11 11.12 5.68
N ALA A 190 10.77 10.24 4.73
CA ALA A 190 11.02 8.80 4.89
C ALA A 190 12.53 8.46 4.93
N CYS A 191 13.35 9.13 4.10
CA CYS A 191 14.79 8.92 4.06
C CYS A 191 15.47 9.36 5.36
N GLU A 192 15.16 10.57 5.84
CA GLU A 192 15.71 11.13 7.07
C GLU A 192 15.25 10.31 8.29
N CYS A 193 14.02 9.80 8.26
CA CYS A 193 13.49 8.93 9.30
C CYS A 193 14.41 7.73 9.58
N VAL A 194 14.84 7.04 8.52
CA VAL A 194 15.70 5.85 8.62
C VAL A 194 17.19 6.16 8.79
N GLY A 195 17.54 7.46 8.84
CA GLY A 195 18.90 7.95 9.06
C GLY A 195 19.73 8.09 7.79
N GLY A 196 19.08 8.23 6.64
CA GLY A 196 19.72 8.68 5.41
C GLY A 196 19.57 10.20 5.21
N THR A 197 20.13 10.68 4.11
CA THR A 197 20.05 12.07 3.65
C THR A 197 19.43 12.11 2.27
N ALA A 198 18.42 12.96 2.08
CA ALA A 198 17.80 13.16 0.77
C ALA A 198 18.80 13.78 -0.22
N ARG A 199 18.83 13.27 -1.45
CA ARG A 199 19.67 13.77 -2.53
C ARG A 199 19.02 14.97 -3.21
N ALA A 200 19.87 15.89 -3.66
CA ALA A 200 19.50 16.97 -4.56
C ALA A 200 20.34 16.88 -5.86
N PRO A 201 19.76 17.10 -7.04
CA PRO A 201 18.32 17.32 -7.29
C PRO A 201 17.50 16.04 -7.07
N PHE A 202 16.22 16.21 -6.70
CA PHE A 202 15.28 15.10 -6.56
C PHE A 202 14.99 14.46 -7.93
N ARG A 203 14.97 13.12 -7.98
CA ARG A 203 14.69 12.32 -9.16
C ARG A 203 13.30 11.72 -9.07
N GLN A 204 12.39 12.23 -9.88
CA GLN A 204 11.04 11.71 -10.01
C GLN A 204 11.04 10.35 -10.73
N ALA A 205 10.08 9.49 -10.38
CA ALA A 205 9.81 8.26 -11.13
C ALA A 205 8.72 8.53 -12.17
N GLU A 206 9.12 8.87 -13.39
CA GLU A 206 8.17 9.17 -14.49
C GLU A 206 7.64 7.91 -15.16
N GLU A 207 8.50 6.90 -15.32
CA GLU A 207 8.14 5.64 -15.95
C GLU A 207 7.30 4.74 -15.05
N ALA A 208 6.48 3.92 -15.70
CA ALA A 208 5.62 2.96 -15.05
C ALA A 208 6.44 2.01 -14.14
N THR A 209 5.92 1.71 -12.95
CA THR A 209 6.72 1.00 -11.92
C THR A 209 6.61 -0.52 -11.99
N LYS A 210 5.79 -1.05 -12.90
CA LYS A 210 5.51 -2.48 -13.08
C LYS A 210 5.13 -2.78 -14.52
N ASP A 211 5.91 -3.55 -15.26
CA ASP A 211 5.56 -4.01 -16.62
C ASP A 211 5.14 -5.50 -16.61
N GLU A 212 4.91 -6.09 -17.78
CA GLU A 212 4.60 -7.52 -17.92
C GLU A 212 5.68 -8.41 -17.27
N SER A 213 6.94 -7.98 -17.29
CA SER A 213 8.05 -8.70 -16.65
C SER A 213 7.95 -8.73 -15.11
N ALA A 214 7.20 -7.79 -14.52
CA ALA A 214 6.84 -7.76 -13.11
C ALA A 214 5.51 -8.47 -12.78
N GLY A 215 4.97 -9.26 -13.72
CA GLY A 215 3.76 -10.06 -13.55
C GLY A 215 2.44 -9.27 -13.60
N HIS A 216 2.45 -8.07 -14.19
CA HIS A 216 1.23 -7.30 -14.46
C HIS A 216 0.56 -7.76 -15.75
N ARG A 217 -0.77 -7.89 -15.73
CA ARG A 217 -1.57 -8.01 -16.95
C ARG A 217 -2.25 -6.68 -17.24
N GLY A 218 -2.05 -6.14 -18.45
CA GLY A 218 -2.73 -4.95 -18.94
C GLY A 218 -1.90 -3.65 -18.92
N PRO A 219 -2.50 -2.53 -19.37
CA PRO A 219 -1.79 -1.26 -19.53
C PRO A 219 -1.30 -0.73 -18.17
N VAL A 220 -0.02 -0.37 -18.12
CA VAL A 220 0.59 0.27 -16.96
C VAL A 220 0.44 1.78 -17.10
N ASN A 221 0.14 2.47 -16.00
CA ASN A 221 0.11 3.92 -15.99
C ASN A 221 1.51 4.45 -15.70
N ASP A 222 2.02 5.32 -16.59
CA ASP A 222 3.07 6.27 -16.26
C ASP A 222 2.59 7.27 -15.20
N ARG A 223 3.50 8.12 -14.72
CA ARG A 223 3.19 9.07 -13.67
C ARG A 223 2.09 10.05 -14.08
N ASP A 224 2.13 10.61 -15.29
CA ASP A 224 1.17 11.60 -15.75
C ASP A 224 -0.26 11.04 -15.83
N LYS A 225 -0.39 9.81 -16.33
CA LYS A 225 -1.66 9.10 -16.35
C LYS A 225 -2.14 8.75 -14.94
N ALA A 226 -1.23 8.38 -14.05
CA ALA A 226 -1.56 8.18 -12.64
C ALA A 226 -2.07 9.50 -12.01
N LEU A 227 -1.36 10.61 -12.19
CA LEU A 227 -1.75 11.92 -11.66
C LEU A 227 -3.17 12.30 -12.08
N ARG A 228 -3.50 12.16 -13.37
CA ARG A 228 -4.87 12.41 -13.86
C ARG A 228 -5.89 11.50 -13.18
N LEU A 229 -5.62 10.20 -13.12
CA LEU A 229 -6.53 9.22 -12.53
C LEU A 229 -6.80 9.46 -11.04
N TYR A 230 -5.76 9.76 -10.25
CA TYR A 230 -5.90 9.97 -8.79
C TYR A 230 -6.32 11.40 -8.44
N ALA A 231 -6.27 12.34 -9.37
CA ALA A 231 -6.81 13.69 -9.18
C ALA A 231 -8.31 13.77 -9.49
N ASP A 232 -8.86 12.80 -10.22
CA ASP A 232 -10.25 12.78 -10.67
C ASP A 232 -11.16 12.09 -9.64
N GLU A 233 -12.11 12.86 -9.11
CA GLU A 233 -13.09 12.38 -8.14
C GLU A 233 -14.14 11.46 -8.76
N THR A 234 -14.53 11.70 -10.00
CA THR A 234 -15.46 10.81 -10.72
C THR A 234 -14.83 9.44 -10.91
N GLU A 235 -13.55 9.41 -11.28
CA GLU A 235 -12.79 8.17 -11.33
C GLU A 235 -12.77 7.50 -9.96
N ARG A 236 -12.49 8.22 -8.86
CA ARG A 236 -12.48 7.64 -7.50
C ARG A 236 -13.77 6.86 -7.17
N TYR A 237 -14.95 7.41 -7.48
CA TYR A 237 -16.26 6.81 -7.20
C TYR A 237 -16.79 5.86 -8.28
N ALA A 238 -16.12 5.76 -9.43
CA ALA A 238 -16.53 4.85 -10.50
C ALA A 238 -16.65 3.39 -10.00
N HIS A 239 -17.68 2.70 -10.49
CA HIS A 239 -18.01 1.29 -10.18
C HIS A 239 -18.51 1.03 -8.75
N TYR A 240 -18.87 2.07 -8.00
CA TYR A 240 -19.52 1.94 -6.70
C TYR A 240 -20.97 2.41 -6.76
N THR A 241 -21.86 1.69 -6.10
CA THR A 241 -23.19 2.16 -5.76
C THR A 241 -23.18 2.91 -4.42
N ALA A 242 -24.24 3.67 -4.11
CA ALA A 242 -24.38 4.29 -2.79
C ALA A 242 -24.34 3.24 -1.65
N ASN A 243 -24.95 2.06 -1.88
CA ASN A 243 -24.93 0.96 -0.92
C ASN A 243 -23.50 0.43 -0.69
N ASP A 244 -22.67 0.37 -1.73
CA ASP A 244 -21.26 0.00 -1.57
C ASP A 244 -20.51 1.00 -0.71
N LEU A 245 -20.70 2.31 -0.96
CA LEU A 245 -20.03 3.34 -0.20
C LEU A 245 -20.47 3.34 1.28
N VAL A 246 -21.75 3.12 1.55
CA VAL A 246 -22.26 2.94 2.92
C VAL A 246 -21.62 1.71 3.57
N PHE A 247 -21.58 0.58 2.85
CA PHE A 247 -20.95 -0.64 3.35
C PHE A 247 -19.46 -0.42 3.67
N VAL A 248 -18.69 0.17 2.74
CA VAL A 248 -17.26 0.46 2.93
C VAL A 248 -17.05 1.38 4.13
N ARG A 249 -17.88 2.43 4.27
CA ARG A 249 -17.82 3.34 5.42
C ARG A 249 -18.05 2.60 6.73
N ASN A 250 -19.02 1.71 6.79
CA ASN A 250 -19.32 0.93 8.00
C ASN A 250 -18.23 -0.09 8.32
N ALA A 251 -17.68 -0.76 7.29
CA ALA A 251 -16.61 -1.74 7.45
C ALA A 251 -15.30 -1.10 7.94
N LEU A 252 -14.98 0.11 7.46
CA LEU A 252 -13.71 0.78 7.75
C LEU A 252 -13.79 1.81 8.87
N GLY A 253 -14.96 2.39 9.13
CA GLY A 253 -15.19 3.44 10.11
C GLY A 253 -14.65 3.14 11.51
N PRO A 254 -14.94 1.95 12.10
CA PRO A 254 -14.50 1.62 13.45
C PRO A 254 -12.98 1.64 13.66
N SER A 255 -12.19 1.50 12.59
CA SER A 255 -10.72 1.51 12.65
C SER A 255 -10.13 2.92 12.76
N GLY A 256 -10.90 3.97 12.43
CA GLY A 256 -10.41 5.35 12.32
C GLY A 256 -9.42 5.58 11.16
N LEU A 257 -9.12 4.56 10.34
CA LEU A 257 -8.12 4.65 9.28
C LEU A 257 -8.51 5.65 8.17
N LEU A 258 -9.81 5.77 7.87
CA LEU A 258 -10.30 6.73 6.87
C LEU A 258 -9.97 8.17 7.29
N ASP A 259 -10.18 8.51 8.55
CA ASP A 259 -9.89 9.84 9.08
C ASP A 259 -8.39 10.06 9.20
N LEU A 260 -7.66 9.09 9.76
CA LEU A 260 -6.20 9.17 9.95
C LEU A 260 -5.46 9.46 8.63
N PHE A 261 -5.87 8.82 7.53
CA PHE A 261 -5.23 8.98 6.23
C PHE A 261 -5.95 9.96 5.29
N HIS A 262 -6.99 10.65 5.77
CA HIS A 262 -7.79 11.59 4.99
C HIS A 262 -8.37 10.94 3.72
N TYR A 263 -8.90 9.73 3.86
CA TYR A 263 -9.62 8.99 2.83
C TYR A 263 -11.13 9.04 3.00
N GLY A 264 -11.66 10.01 3.76
CA GLY A 264 -13.09 10.29 3.78
C GLY A 264 -13.68 10.43 2.37
N PHE A 265 -14.93 10.02 2.22
CA PHE A 265 -15.65 10.07 0.97
C PHE A 265 -17.15 10.27 1.22
N ASP A 266 -17.82 10.90 0.26
CA ASP A 266 -19.24 11.16 0.30
C ASP A 266 -20.01 10.02 -0.38
N VAL A 267 -21.06 9.54 0.28
CA VAL A 267 -21.92 8.48 -0.25
C VAL A 267 -22.85 9.01 -1.35
N GLU A 268 -23.17 10.31 -1.32
CA GLU A 268 -24.05 10.96 -2.27
C GLU A 268 -23.38 11.21 -3.63
N LEU A 269 -22.05 11.10 -3.68
CA LEU A 269 -21.26 11.22 -4.91
C LEU A 269 -21.11 9.88 -5.67
N ALA A 270 -21.72 8.80 -5.19
CA ALA A 270 -21.86 7.60 -6.01
C ALA A 270 -22.52 7.97 -7.35
N PRO A 271 -22.02 7.47 -8.50
CA PRO A 271 -22.71 7.63 -9.76
C PRO A 271 -24.15 7.16 -9.56
N ARG A 272 -25.12 8.08 -9.75
CA ARG A 272 -26.52 7.68 -9.81
C ARG A 272 -26.59 6.65 -10.92
N SER A 273 -26.84 5.39 -10.58
CA SER A 273 -27.01 4.38 -11.59
C SER A 273 -28.07 4.92 -12.54
N ASN A 274 -27.73 5.00 -13.84
CA ASN A 274 -28.77 4.83 -14.82
C ASN A 274 -29.37 3.48 -14.46
N LEU A 275 -30.50 3.51 -13.76
CA LEU A 275 -31.39 2.38 -13.62
C LEU A 275 -31.66 1.97 -15.07
N ILE A 276 -30.87 1.03 -15.56
CA ILE A 276 -31.28 0.22 -16.70
C ILE A 276 -32.42 -0.59 -16.12
N THR A 277 -33.61 0.03 -16.12
CA THR A 277 -34.88 -0.67 -16.14
C THR A 277 -34.86 -1.46 -17.44
N SER A 278 -34.29 -2.66 -17.42
CA SER A 278 -34.61 -3.64 -18.44
C SER A 278 -36.08 -4.02 -18.25
N PRO A 279 -36.88 -4.00 -19.33
CA PRO A 279 -38.31 -4.28 -19.30
C PRO A 279 -38.64 -5.70 -18.84
#